data_AF-A0A1I2LMU6-F1
#
_entry.id   AF-A0A1I2LMU6-F1
#
_cell.length_a   1.000
_cell.length_b   1.000
_cell.length_c   1.000
_cell.angle_alpha   90.00
_cell.angle_beta   90.00
_cell.angle_gamma   90.00
#
_symmetry.space_group_name_H-M   'P 1'
#
loop_
_entity.id
_entity.type
_entity.pdbx_description
1 polymer ?
#
loop_
_entity_poly.entity_id
_entity_poly.type
_entity_poly.pdbx_seq_one_letter_code
_entity_poly.pdbx_strand_id
1 'polypeptide(L)'
;MTKRKPPGTGFESWVDQQIREATERGEFDNLPGTGKPLADLDKPYDEVWVMRHLHKEGHSTEDLLPLPLQLRKEVERLPETVRKLRTERDVREAVADLNLRIVAWLRAPLGPPIPVRPANADQVVERWRAERAAQKRDIPHIGDSDPDPARDPDPAGQAPARARRGRFGTGARTADSRPAWWRRALRRGRSGTGRSGHSDRSG
;
A
#
# COMPACT_ATOMS: atom_id res chain seq x y z
N MET A 1 -4.69 5.84 25.26
CA MET A 1 -3.93 4.77 25.94
C MET A 1 -4.86 4.15 26.97
N THR A 2 -5.32 2.91 26.78
CA THR A 2 -6.23 2.25 27.73
C THR A 2 -5.43 1.78 28.95
N LYS A 3 -5.86 2.18 30.16
CA LYS A 3 -5.25 1.75 31.43
C LYS A 3 -5.43 0.22 31.54
N ARG A 4 -4.44 -0.52 32.03
CA ARG A 4 -4.59 -1.96 32.30
C ARG A 4 -5.21 -2.19 33.67
N LYS A 5 -5.93 -3.31 33.82
CA LYS A 5 -6.48 -3.77 35.10
C LYS A 5 -5.37 -3.95 36.15
N PRO A 6 -5.50 -3.37 37.36
CA PRO A 6 -4.61 -3.65 38.48
C PRO A 6 -4.68 -5.12 38.93
N PRO A 7 -3.55 -5.71 39.39
CA PRO A 7 -3.58 -7.03 39.99
C PRO A 7 -4.39 -7.02 41.30
N GLY A 8 -5.19 -8.06 41.55
CA GLY A 8 -6.04 -8.18 42.75
C GLY A 8 -7.47 -7.63 42.63
N THR A 9 -7.82 -6.94 41.55
CA THR A 9 -9.19 -6.44 41.31
C THR A 9 -9.99 -7.38 40.39
N GLY A 10 -11.26 -7.62 40.68
CA GLY A 10 -12.19 -8.33 39.81
C GLY A 10 -12.39 -7.61 38.46
N PHE A 11 -12.74 -8.35 37.40
CA PHE A 11 -12.90 -7.76 36.06
C PHE A 11 -14.11 -6.80 36.00
N GLU A 12 -15.25 -7.22 36.54
CA GLU A 12 -16.47 -6.40 36.66
C GLU A 12 -16.17 -5.09 37.41
N SER A 13 -15.63 -5.17 38.63
CA SER A 13 -15.28 -4.00 39.45
C SER A 13 -14.35 -3.00 38.75
N TRP A 14 -13.40 -3.47 37.95
CA TRP A 14 -12.50 -2.59 37.22
C TRP A 14 -13.15 -1.95 35.99
N VAL A 15 -13.95 -2.72 35.23
CA VAL A 15 -14.69 -2.21 34.07
C VAL A 15 -15.75 -1.19 34.51
N ASP A 16 -16.51 -1.49 35.57
CA ASP A 16 -17.52 -0.58 36.12
C ASP A 16 -16.88 0.73 36.60
N GLN A 17 -15.70 0.63 37.23
CA GLN A 17 -14.94 1.82 37.61
C GLN A 17 -14.53 2.64 36.37
N GLN A 18 -14.04 2.02 35.30
CA GLN A 18 -13.70 2.72 34.05
C GLN A 18 -14.93 3.37 33.39
N ILE A 19 -16.08 2.68 33.38
CA ILE A 19 -17.33 3.22 32.84
C ILE A 19 -17.76 4.45 33.64
N ARG A 20 -17.83 4.33 34.98
CA ARG A 20 -18.18 5.46 35.85
C ARG A 20 -17.25 6.65 35.66
N GLU A 21 -15.95 6.42 35.68
CA GLU A 21 -14.95 7.48 35.47
C GLU A 21 -15.08 8.13 34.07
N ALA A 22 -15.41 7.37 33.03
CA ALA A 22 -15.64 7.90 31.68
C ALA A 22 -16.95 8.71 31.59
N THR A 23 -18.01 8.25 32.26
CA THR A 23 -19.27 9.00 32.40
C THR A 23 -19.08 10.31 33.16
N GLU A 24 -18.34 10.30 34.27
CA GLU A 24 -18.02 11.51 35.05
C GLU A 24 -17.21 12.54 34.24
N ARG A 25 -16.38 12.08 33.31
CA ARG A 25 -15.65 12.93 32.37
C ARG A 25 -16.49 13.39 31.18
N GLY A 26 -17.75 12.95 31.08
CA GLY A 26 -18.63 13.25 29.96
C GLY A 26 -18.19 12.62 28.64
N GLU A 27 -17.40 11.53 28.65
CA GLU A 27 -16.96 10.87 27.41
C GLU A 27 -18.12 10.24 26.62
N PHE A 28 -19.27 10.03 27.28
CA PHE A 28 -20.51 9.57 26.66
C PHE A 28 -21.49 10.72 26.32
N ASP A 29 -21.16 11.97 26.66
CA ASP A 29 -21.99 13.12 26.34
C ASP A 29 -21.78 13.55 24.88
N ASN A 30 -22.86 13.98 24.22
CA ASN A 30 -22.83 14.50 22.84
C ASN A 30 -22.22 13.54 21.81
N LEU A 31 -22.32 12.23 22.02
CA LEU A 31 -21.85 11.26 21.03
C LEU A 31 -22.56 11.47 19.67
N PRO A 32 -21.83 11.31 18.55
CA PRO A 32 -22.42 11.41 17.23
C PRO A 32 -23.48 10.32 17.07
N GLY A 33 -24.75 10.73 17.02
CA GLY A 33 -25.89 9.80 16.93
C GLY A 33 -26.77 9.75 18.17
N THR A 34 -26.38 10.37 19.29
CA THR A 34 -27.21 10.40 20.50
C THR A 34 -28.57 11.03 20.23
N GLY A 35 -29.64 10.31 20.56
CA GLY A 35 -31.03 10.74 20.37
C GLY A 35 -31.51 10.78 18.91
N LYS A 36 -30.64 10.45 17.94
CA LYS A 36 -31.05 10.36 16.53
C LYS A 36 -31.67 8.98 16.27
N PRO A 37 -32.75 8.89 15.46
CA PRO A 37 -33.28 7.61 15.05
C PRO A 37 -32.20 6.79 14.33
N LEU A 38 -32.21 5.47 14.50
CA LEU A 38 -31.32 4.60 13.74
C LEU A 38 -31.63 4.76 12.26
N ALA A 39 -30.62 5.11 11.48
CA ALA A 39 -30.77 5.18 10.04
C ALA A 39 -31.15 3.78 9.52
N ASP A 40 -32.07 3.75 8.56
CA ASP A 40 -32.45 2.54 7.82
C ASP A 40 -33.17 1.45 8.63
N LEU A 41 -33.71 1.77 9.81
CA LEU A 41 -34.43 0.81 10.66
C LEU A 41 -35.71 0.26 10.02
N ASP A 42 -36.40 1.07 9.19
CA ASP A 42 -37.62 0.67 8.49
C ASP A 42 -37.35 -0.05 7.15
N LYS A 43 -36.07 -0.25 6.78
CA LYS A 43 -35.73 -0.91 5.51
C LYS A 43 -35.81 -2.44 5.67
N PRO A 44 -36.20 -3.16 4.60
CA PRO A 44 -36.06 -4.61 4.55
C PRO A 44 -34.63 -5.06 4.86
N TYR A 45 -34.48 -6.25 5.46
CA TYR A 45 -33.18 -6.83 5.77
C TYR A 45 -32.28 -6.90 4.52
N ASP A 46 -31.09 -6.30 4.61
CA ASP A 46 -30.10 -6.28 3.53
C ASP A 46 -29.05 -7.35 3.80
N GLU A 47 -29.09 -8.47 3.05
CA GLU A 47 -28.10 -9.56 3.18
C GLU A 47 -26.65 -9.10 2.89
N VAL A 48 -26.48 -8.00 2.14
CA VAL A 48 -25.16 -7.47 1.77
C VAL A 48 -24.79 -6.20 2.56
N TRP A 49 -25.46 -5.94 3.69
CA TRP A 49 -25.22 -4.75 4.51
C TRP A 49 -23.74 -4.56 4.90
N VAL A 50 -23.03 -5.66 5.18
CA VAL A 50 -21.60 -5.65 5.53
C VAL A 50 -20.76 -5.12 4.36
N MET A 51 -21.03 -5.60 3.14
CA MET A 51 -20.30 -5.14 1.95
C MET A 51 -20.55 -3.65 1.69
N ARG A 52 -21.81 -3.20 1.83
CA ARG A 52 -22.18 -1.80 1.71
C ARG A 52 -21.49 -0.94 2.76
N HIS A 53 -21.43 -1.41 4.01
CA HIS A 53 -20.78 -0.71 5.10
C HIS A 53 -19.26 -0.59 4.87
N LEU A 54 -18.60 -1.68 4.44
CA LEU A 54 -17.18 -1.64 4.09
C LEU A 54 -16.90 -0.64 2.96
N HIS A 55 -17.70 -0.63 1.89
CA HIS A 55 -17.55 0.34 0.82
C HIS A 55 -17.73 1.78 1.31
N LYS A 56 -18.69 2.05 2.21
CA LYS A 56 -18.88 3.37 2.84
C LYS A 56 -17.63 3.79 3.64
N GLU A 57 -17.00 2.85 4.34
CA GLU A 57 -15.78 3.09 5.13
C GLU A 57 -14.48 3.05 4.29
N GLY A 58 -14.57 2.84 2.97
CA GLY A 58 -13.41 2.76 2.07
C GLY A 58 -12.58 1.48 2.19
N HIS A 59 -13.18 0.41 2.73
CA HIS A 59 -12.59 -0.91 2.86
C HIS A 59 -12.97 -1.83 1.69
N SER A 60 -12.05 -2.72 1.32
CA SER A 60 -12.30 -3.76 0.34
C SER A 60 -12.83 -5.02 1.03
N THR A 61 -13.64 -5.82 0.33
CA THR A 61 -14.07 -7.15 0.82
C THR A 61 -12.89 -8.10 1.04
N GLU A 62 -11.74 -7.81 0.44
CA GLU A 62 -10.50 -8.56 0.66
C GLU A 62 -9.92 -8.39 2.06
N ASP A 63 -10.17 -7.26 2.70
CA ASP A 63 -9.69 -7.00 4.06
C ASP A 63 -10.32 -7.97 5.07
N LEU A 64 -11.49 -8.55 4.73
CA LEU A 64 -12.17 -9.56 5.53
C LEU A 64 -11.67 -11.00 5.28
N LEU A 65 -10.92 -11.24 4.21
CA LEU A 65 -10.49 -12.59 3.89
C LEU A 65 -9.48 -13.09 4.93
N PRO A 66 -9.45 -14.40 5.23
CA PRO A 66 -8.33 -14.99 5.96
C PRO A 66 -7.01 -14.65 5.29
N LEU A 67 -5.97 -14.40 6.09
CA LEU A 67 -4.64 -14.01 5.62
C LEU A 67 -4.11 -14.86 4.44
N PRO A 68 -4.20 -16.21 4.44
CA PRO A 68 -3.70 -16.97 3.30
C PRO A 68 -4.49 -16.77 2.00
N LEU A 69 -5.79 -16.43 2.06
CA LEU A 69 -6.53 -16.02 0.85
C LEU A 69 -6.10 -14.65 0.35
N GLN A 70 -5.82 -13.72 1.26
CA GLN A 70 -5.26 -12.41 0.89
C GLN A 70 -3.94 -12.61 0.15
N LEU A 71 -3.00 -13.37 0.73
CA LEU A 71 -1.70 -13.64 0.12
C LEU A 71 -1.81 -14.33 -1.23
N ARG A 72 -2.74 -15.29 -1.38
CA ARG A 72 -2.98 -15.95 -2.67
C ARG A 72 -3.49 -14.97 -3.73
N LYS A 73 -4.48 -14.13 -3.40
CA LYS A 73 -4.98 -13.10 -4.31
C LYS A 73 -3.90 -12.09 -4.70
N GLU A 74 -3.02 -11.73 -3.76
CA GLU A 74 -1.90 -10.85 -4.04
C GLU A 74 -0.89 -11.48 -5.01
N VAL A 75 -0.60 -12.78 -4.88
CA VAL A 75 0.22 -13.52 -5.86
C VAL A 75 -0.45 -13.52 -7.24
N GLU A 76 -1.76 -13.77 -7.30
CA GLU A 76 -2.53 -13.78 -8.56
C GLU A 76 -2.52 -12.40 -9.24
N ARG A 77 -2.52 -11.31 -8.47
CA ARG A 77 -2.49 -9.92 -8.97
C ARG A 77 -1.11 -9.32 -9.16
N LEU A 78 -0.08 -10.09 -8.84
CA LEU A 78 1.30 -9.63 -8.95
C LEU A 78 1.60 -9.13 -10.38
N PRO A 79 1.21 -9.82 -11.48
CA PRO A 79 1.42 -9.33 -12.84
C PRO A 79 0.83 -7.93 -13.10
N GLU A 80 -0.42 -7.70 -12.70
CA GLU A 80 -1.12 -6.42 -12.87
C GLU A 80 -0.49 -5.30 -12.05
N THR A 81 0.04 -5.66 -10.88
CA THR A 81 0.71 -4.73 -9.97
C THR A 81 2.06 -4.30 -10.53
N VAL A 82 2.89 -5.26 -10.98
CA VAL A 82 4.23 -4.97 -11.50
C VAL A 82 4.21 -4.28 -12.86
N ARG A 83 3.17 -4.48 -13.68
CA ARG A 83 2.94 -3.75 -14.94
C ARG A 83 2.96 -2.23 -14.78
N LYS A 84 2.55 -1.71 -13.61
CA LYS A 84 2.52 -0.27 -13.30
C LYS A 84 3.89 0.28 -12.89
N LEU A 85 4.86 -0.58 -12.61
CA LEU A 85 6.20 -0.20 -12.15
C LEU A 85 7.11 0.12 -13.34
N ARG A 86 8.01 1.09 -13.14
CA ARG A 86 8.87 1.63 -14.22
C ARG A 86 10.22 0.95 -14.31
N THR A 87 10.72 0.41 -13.20
CA THR A 87 12.06 -0.19 -13.12
C THR A 87 11.99 -1.63 -12.64
N GLU A 88 12.92 -2.46 -13.12
CA GLU A 88 13.06 -3.84 -12.67
C GLU A 88 13.34 -3.94 -11.18
N ARG A 89 14.13 -3.00 -10.65
CA ARG A 89 14.44 -2.95 -9.21
C ARG A 89 13.17 -2.85 -8.39
N ASP A 90 12.23 -2.00 -8.80
CA ASP A 90 10.94 -1.86 -8.11
C ASP A 90 10.09 -3.12 -8.24
N VAL A 91 10.14 -3.81 -9.39
CA VAL A 91 9.48 -5.11 -9.58
C VAL A 91 10.04 -6.14 -8.60
N ARG A 92 11.37 -6.27 -8.52
CA ARG A 92 12.03 -7.20 -7.60
C ARG A 92 11.74 -6.87 -6.13
N GLU A 93 11.70 -5.59 -5.76
CA GLU A 93 11.32 -5.13 -4.41
C GLU A 93 9.88 -5.54 -4.09
N ALA A 94 8.93 -5.34 -5.02
CA ALA A 94 7.53 -5.74 -4.83
C ALA A 94 7.36 -7.26 -4.66
N VAL A 95 8.06 -8.06 -5.46
CA VAL A 95 8.04 -9.53 -5.31
C VAL A 95 8.66 -9.96 -3.98
N ALA A 96 9.79 -9.34 -3.59
CA ALA A 96 10.46 -9.65 -2.33
C ALA A 96 9.57 -9.37 -1.12
N ASP A 97 8.89 -8.22 -1.09
CA ASP A 97 7.98 -7.84 -0.01
C ASP A 97 6.79 -8.79 0.13
N LEU A 98 6.22 -9.25 -0.99
CA LEU A 98 5.17 -10.26 -0.98
C LEU A 98 5.71 -11.61 -0.47
N ASN A 99 6.86 -12.04 -0.97
CA ASN A 99 7.49 -13.29 -0.56
C ASN A 99 7.85 -13.30 0.93
N LEU A 100 8.32 -12.17 1.49
CA LEU A 100 8.58 -12.04 2.91
C LEU A 100 7.32 -12.33 3.75
N ARG A 101 6.17 -11.79 3.34
CA ARG A 101 4.88 -12.04 4.03
C ARG A 101 4.41 -13.48 3.87
N ILE A 102 4.55 -14.06 2.68
CA ILE A 102 4.23 -15.47 2.42
C ILE A 102 5.07 -16.38 3.30
N VAL A 103 6.39 -16.17 3.33
CA VAL A 103 7.30 -16.99 4.15
C VAL A 103 7.02 -16.79 5.64
N ALA A 104 6.69 -15.58 6.09
CA ALA A 104 6.29 -15.34 7.47
C ALA A 104 5.05 -16.15 7.86
N TRP A 105 4.02 -16.18 6.99
CA TRP A 105 2.83 -17.00 7.22
C TRP A 105 3.15 -18.50 7.18
N LEU A 106 3.98 -18.96 6.24
CA LEU A 106 4.37 -20.37 6.15
C LEU A 106 5.12 -20.87 7.40
N ARG A 107 5.83 -19.98 8.10
CA ARG A 107 6.50 -20.32 9.38
C ARG A 107 5.53 -20.44 10.55
N ALA A 108 4.42 -19.71 10.52
CA ALA A 108 3.44 -19.67 11.60
C ALA A 108 2.02 -19.54 11.02
N PRO A 109 1.50 -20.63 10.42
CA PRO A 109 0.22 -20.58 9.72
C PRO A 109 -0.92 -20.40 10.73
N LEU A 110 -1.69 -19.34 10.53
CA LEU A 110 -2.94 -19.07 11.23
C LEU A 110 -4.10 -19.10 10.24
N GLY A 111 -5.21 -19.72 10.65
CA GLY A 111 -6.43 -19.82 9.85
C GLY A 111 -6.49 -21.07 8.95
N PRO A 112 -7.35 -21.06 7.92
CA PRO A 112 -7.59 -22.24 7.09
C PRO A 112 -6.35 -22.67 6.30
N PRO A 113 -6.14 -23.98 6.09
CA PRO A 113 -4.96 -24.52 5.42
C PRO A 113 -5.09 -24.31 3.90
N ILE A 114 -4.68 -23.13 3.44
CA ILE A 114 -4.76 -22.74 2.03
C ILE A 114 -3.35 -22.71 1.45
N PRO A 115 -3.08 -23.42 0.34
CA PRO A 115 -1.75 -23.45 -0.25
C PRO A 115 -1.39 -22.09 -0.85
N VAL A 116 -0.30 -21.51 -0.36
CA VAL A 116 0.31 -20.27 -0.88
C VAL A 116 1.78 -20.54 -1.14
N ARG A 117 2.28 -20.12 -2.31
CA ARG A 117 3.69 -20.30 -2.71
C ARG A 117 4.34 -18.94 -2.97
N PRO A 118 5.60 -18.73 -2.56
CA PRO A 118 6.37 -17.56 -2.96
C PRO A 118 6.46 -17.46 -4.49
N ALA A 119 6.38 -16.25 -5.02
CA ALA A 119 6.54 -15.97 -6.44
C ALA A 119 8.02 -15.97 -6.84
N ASN A 120 8.33 -16.45 -8.05
CA ASN A 120 9.68 -16.40 -8.60
C ASN A 120 9.95 -15.01 -9.20
N ALA A 121 10.88 -14.26 -8.59
CA ALA A 121 11.19 -12.90 -9.01
C ALA A 121 11.73 -12.81 -10.43
N ASP A 122 12.57 -13.76 -10.87
CA ASP A 122 13.16 -13.73 -12.21
C ASP A 122 12.08 -13.96 -13.27
N GLN A 123 11.19 -14.94 -13.06
CA GLN A 123 10.07 -15.18 -13.98
C GLN A 123 9.11 -13.98 -14.09
N VAL A 124 8.85 -13.30 -12.96
CA VAL A 124 7.99 -12.10 -12.94
C VAL A 124 8.66 -10.94 -13.70
N VAL A 125 9.97 -10.76 -13.53
CA VAL A 125 10.74 -9.74 -14.25
C VAL A 125 10.82 -10.03 -15.74
N GLU A 126 11.06 -11.28 -16.13
CA GLU A 126 11.10 -11.70 -17.53
C GLU A 126 9.77 -11.40 -18.22
N ARG A 127 8.65 -11.79 -17.60
CA ARG A 127 7.30 -11.48 -18.11
C ARG A 127 7.07 -9.97 -18.22
N TRP A 128 7.42 -9.21 -17.18
CA TRP A 128 7.27 -7.76 -17.17
C TRP A 128 8.08 -7.08 -18.30
N ARG A 129 9.33 -7.51 -18.51
CA ARG A 129 10.17 -7.00 -19.62
C ARG A 129 9.57 -7.34 -20.98
N ALA A 130 9.07 -8.56 -21.17
CA ALA A 130 8.45 -8.99 -22.42
C ALA A 130 7.19 -8.16 -22.77
N GLU A 131 6.30 -7.95 -21.80
CA GLU A 131 5.10 -7.13 -21.96
C GLU A 131 5.43 -5.66 -22.30
N ARG A 132 6.47 -5.11 -21.67
CA ARG A 132 6.94 -3.74 -21.94
C ARG A 132 7.58 -3.61 -23.33
N ALA A 133 8.32 -4.64 -23.77
CA ALA A 133 8.89 -4.68 -25.11
C ALA A 133 7.80 -4.75 -26.18
N ALA A 134 6.74 -5.55 -25.97
CA ALA A 134 5.57 -5.59 -26.84
C ALA A 134 4.86 -4.22 -26.90
N GLN A 135 4.60 -3.60 -25.74
CA GLN A 135 3.98 -2.27 -25.68
C GLN A 135 4.79 -1.20 -26.43
N LYS A 136 6.13 -1.26 -26.38
CA LYS A 136 6.99 -0.32 -27.13
C LYS A 136 6.91 -0.54 -28.64
N ARG A 137 6.70 -1.78 -29.10
CA ARG A 137 6.56 -2.12 -30.53
C ARG A 137 5.21 -1.68 -31.10
N ASP A 138 4.16 -1.72 -30.29
CA ASP A 138 2.79 -1.37 -30.70
C ASP A 138 2.52 0.13 -30.75
N ILE A 139 3.38 0.98 -30.15
CA ILE A 139 3.28 2.44 -30.32
C ILE A 139 3.65 2.74 -31.78
N PRO A 140 2.70 3.20 -32.63
CA PRO A 140 3.00 3.52 -34.01
C PRO A 140 4.07 4.59 -34.01
N HIS A 141 5.18 4.34 -34.70
CA HIS A 141 6.16 5.36 -34.99
C HIS A 141 5.52 6.37 -35.96
N ILE A 142 4.77 7.34 -35.42
CA ILE A 142 4.41 8.57 -36.13
C ILE A 142 5.72 9.36 -36.22
N GLY A 143 6.58 8.98 -37.17
CA GLY A 143 7.96 9.43 -37.13
C GLY A 143 8.85 9.04 -38.31
N ASP A 144 8.32 8.39 -39.35
CA ASP A 144 8.98 8.35 -40.66
C ASP A 144 8.00 8.96 -41.69
N SER A 145 7.82 10.28 -41.62
CA SER A 145 7.53 11.03 -42.83
C SER A 145 8.87 11.16 -43.54
N ASP A 146 9.00 10.49 -44.68
CA ASP A 146 10.11 10.69 -45.62
C ASP A 146 10.41 12.19 -45.73
N PRO A 147 11.67 12.65 -45.56
CA PRO A 147 12.03 13.98 -46.02
C PRO A 147 11.90 13.96 -47.55
N ASP A 148 10.88 14.66 -48.04
CA ASP A 148 10.70 15.00 -49.46
C ASP A 148 12.06 15.47 -50.05
N PRO A 149 12.64 14.76 -51.03
CA PRO A 149 13.98 15.07 -51.54
C PRO A 149 14.01 16.28 -52.49
N ALA A 150 12.89 17.00 -52.68
CA ALA A 150 12.85 18.18 -53.56
C ALA A 150 12.80 19.50 -52.78
N ARG A 151 13.91 19.86 -52.13
CA ARG A 151 14.16 21.26 -51.76
C ARG A 151 15.60 21.63 -52.06
N ASP A 152 15.79 22.21 -53.23
CA ASP A 152 17.08 22.78 -53.64
C ASP A 152 17.57 23.82 -52.62
N PRO A 153 18.88 23.87 -52.34
CA PRO A 153 19.47 24.88 -51.46
C PRO A 153 19.82 26.14 -52.25
N ASP A 154 19.22 27.26 -51.87
CA ASP A 154 19.63 28.60 -52.33
C ASP A 154 20.87 29.06 -51.53
N PRO A 155 21.98 29.51 -52.15
CA PRO A 155 23.18 29.92 -51.45
C PRO A 155 23.26 31.44 -51.33
N ALA A 156 23.28 31.97 -50.10
CA ALA A 156 24.18 33.04 -49.62
C ALA A 156 23.60 33.75 -48.40
N GLY A 157 24.47 34.05 -47.43
CA GLY A 157 24.27 35.24 -46.59
C GLY A 157 24.37 35.06 -45.08
N GLN A 158 25.59 34.82 -44.61
CA GLN A 158 26.15 35.44 -43.40
C GLN A 158 25.65 34.98 -42.01
N ALA A 159 26.57 34.32 -41.30
CA ALA A 159 26.64 34.32 -39.82
C ALA A 159 27.14 35.70 -39.32
N PRO A 160 27.04 36.04 -38.01
CA PRO A 160 28.00 35.47 -37.08
C PRO A 160 27.50 35.12 -35.66
N ALA A 161 28.19 34.11 -35.11
CA ALA A 161 28.68 33.96 -33.74
C ALA A 161 27.71 34.06 -32.54
N ARG A 162 27.65 32.98 -31.75
CA ARG A 162 28.35 32.96 -30.46
C ARG A 162 28.56 31.54 -29.91
N ALA A 163 29.68 31.44 -29.22
CA ALA A 163 30.38 30.22 -28.87
C ALA A 163 29.71 29.42 -27.75
N ARG A 164 29.88 28.11 -27.89
CA ARG A 164 29.63 27.06 -26.91
C ARG A 164 30.59 27.15 -25.73
N ARG A 165 30.09 26.79 -24.55
CA ARG A 165 30.70 26.01 -23.44
C ARG A 165 29.82 26.34 -22.22
N GLY A 166 28.97 25.45 -21.70
CA GLY A 166 29.27 24.09 -21.29
C GLY A 166 29.49 24.08 -19.79
N ARG A 167 28.49 23.70 -19.00
CA ARG A 167 28.68 23.09 -17.68
C ARG A 167 27.41 22.38 -17.23
N PHE A 168 27.48 21.06 -17.32
CA PHE A 168 26.68 20.14 -16.53
C PHE A 168 26.91 20.42 -15.04
N GLY A 169 25.83 20.70 -14.32
CA GLY A 169 25.78 20.79 -12.86
C GLY A 169 24.66 19.89 -12.37
N THR A 170 25.06 18.69 -11.94
CA THR A 170 24.34 17.70 -11.15
C THR A 170 23.09 18.21 -10.41
N GLY A 171 21.91 17.98 -11.00
CA GLY A 171 20.64 18.00 -10.27
C GLY A 171 20.57 16.77 -9.36
N ALA A 172 20.43 17.02 -8.07
CA ALA A 172 20.36 16.01 -7.02
C ALA A 172 19.35 14.90 -7.35
N ARG A 173 19.81 13.64 -7.30
CA ARG A 173 18.93 12.48 -7.19
C ARG A 173 18.30 12.48 -5.79
N THR A 174 17.21 13.21 -5.62
CA THR A 174 16.25 12.91 -4.54
C THR A 174 15.15 12.03 -5.10
N ALA A 175 15.47 10.75 -5.31
CA ALA A 175 14.47 9.72 -5.53
C ALA A 175 14.05 9.15 -4.17
N ASP A 176 13.37 9.98 -3.36
CA ASP A 176 12.43 9.49 -2.37
C ASP A 176 10.99 9.70 -2.87
N SER A 177 10.75 9.35 -4.13
CA SER A 177 9.41 9.34 -4.72
C SER A 177 8.80 7.96 -4.57
N ARG A 178 8.73 7.46 -3.32
CA ARG A 178 7.97 6.26 -3.01
C ARG A 178 6.47 6.63 -2.97
N PRO A 179 5.59 5.98 -3.75
CA PRO A 179 4.17 6.29 -3.78
C PRO A 179 3.54 6.24 -2.38
N ALA A 180 2.74 7.24 -2.01
CA ALA A 180 2.20 7.42 -0.66
C ALA A 180 1.39 6.21 -0.13
N TRP A 181 0.83 5.39 -1.02
CA TRP A 181 0.10 4.18 -0.64
C TRP A 181 1.00 3.11 0.01
N TRP A 182 2.29 3.08 -0.32
CA TRP A 182 3.28 2.13 0.25
C TRP A 182 3.61 2.43 1.73
N ARG A 183 3.66 3.71 2.13
CA ARG A 183 3.92 4.09 3.54
C ARG A 183 2.73 3.86 4.45
N ARG A 184 1.51 3.82 3.89
CA ARG A 184 0.27 3.60 4.64
C ARG A 184 0.07 2.12 5.01
N ALA A 185 0.56 1.19 4.19
CA ALA A 185 0.55 -0.24 4.47
C ALA A 185 1.55 -0.65 5.58
N LEU A 186 2.74 -0.02 5.61
CA LEU A 186 3.78 -0.35 6.59
C LEU A 186 3.57 0.22 8.00
N ARG A 187 2.65 1.18 8.19
CA ARG A 187 2.33 1.72 9.53
C ARG A 187 1.27 0.92 10.30
N ARG A 188 0.56 -0.02 9.68
CA ARG A 188 -0.44 -0.85 10.39
C ARG A 188 0.12 -2.15 11.00
N GLY A 189 1.41 -2.46 10.79
CA GLY A 189 2.04 -3.68 11.32
C GLY A 189 3.03 -3.47 12.48
N ARG A 190 3.25 -2.24 12.96
CA ARG A 190 4.28 -1.95 13.99
C ARG A 190 3.73 -1.08 15.12
N SER A 191 2.75 -1.60 15.84
CA SER A 191 2.43 -1.14 17.19
C SER A 191 2.14 -2.35 18.07
N GLY A 192 3.15 -2.77 18.83
CA GLY A 192 2.94 -3.66 19.98
C GLY A 192 3.96 -4.77 20.18
N THR A 193 5.25 -4.48 20.35
CA THR A 193 6.10 -5.36 21.17
C THR A 193 6.89 -4.52 22.18
N GLY A 194 6.71 -4.88 23.45
CA GLY A 194 7.12 -4.13 24.61
C GLY A 194 8.64 -4.12 24.82
N ARG A 195 9.08 -3.07 25.52
CA ARG A 195 10.38 -3.01 26.19
C ARG A 195 10.11 -3.16 27.68
N SER A 196 10.20 -4.39 28.17
CA SER A 196 10.37 -4.71 29.59
C SER A 196 11.72 -4.15 30.06
N GLY A 197 11.67 -3.37 31.13
CA GLY A 197 12.83 -2.83 31.82
C GLY A 197 13.66 -3.95 32.44
N HIS A 198 14.97 -3.87 32.22
CA HIS A 198 15.94 -4.62 32.98
C HIS A 198 16.12 -3.93 34.33
N SER A 199 16.07 -4.75 35.37
CA SER A 199 16.39 -4.47 36.76
C SER A 199 17.71 -3.74 36.93
N ASP A 200 17.73 -2.74 37.82
CA ASP A 200 18.89 -2.55 38.67
C ASP A 200 18.47 -2.18 40.09
N ARG A 201 19.09 -2.90 41.03
CA ARG A 201 18.88 -2.90 42.47
C ARG A 201 20.26 -2.67 43.04
N SER A 202 20.49 -1.56 43.76
CA SER A 202 21.42 -1.43 44.89
C SER A 202 21.74 0.04 45.15
N GLY A 203 21.70 0.44 46.43
CA GLY A 203 22.19 1.74 46.93
C GLY A 203 21.16 2.45 47.79
#